data_AF-A2ZLW5-F1
#
_entry.id   AF-A2ZLW5-F1
#
_cell.length_a   1.000
_cell.length_b   1.000
_cell.length_c   1.000
_cell.angle_alpha   90.00
_cell.angle_beta   90.00
_cell.angle_gamma   90.00
#
_symmetry.space_group_name_H-M   'P 1'
#
loop_
_entity.id
_entity.type
_entity.pdbx_description
1 polymer ?
#
loop_
_entity_poly.entity_id
_entity_poly.type
_entity_poly.pdbx_seq_one_letter_code
_entity_poly.pdbx_strand_id
1 'polypeptide(L)'
;MKDPTIGHCPSRDDDLEMVREKLIKGFIGIDAEYHIGIKEIGVLNDNPFHSACNEKWPPEEAEMAASELNSQWQELLNDKSWNLFHTITVDGDRQVEVIYADDDRLKDLKMTWGEGPYKSVTDALVERKEYNIDGPGVFDLWNYKEGRKASLGECIDYVFDHVKQLKIVRRKNPSVESESVCDAGRTLIKYGDMA
;
A
#
# COMPACT_ATOMS: atom_id res chain seq x y z
N MET A 1 17.53 -40.90 -1.40
CA MET A 1 18.31 -39.79 -1.97
C MET A 1 17.40 -39.09 -2.97
N LYS A 2 16.96 -37.87 -2.63
CA LYS A 2 16.24 -37.00 -3.57
C LYS A 2 17.29 -36.08 -4.18
N ASP A 3 17.33 -36.04 -5.50
CA ASP A 3 18.29 -35.29 -6.29
C ASP A 3 18.12 -33.77 -6.01
N PRO A 4 19.16 -33.06 -5.54
CA PRO A 4 19.07 -31.63 -5.33
C PRO A 4 19.40 -30.91 -6.65
N THR A 5 18.62 -29.86 -6.95
CA THR A 5 18.90 -28.86 -7.99
C THR A 5 18.53 -29.27 -9.43
N ILE A 6 17.24 -29.47 -9.69
CA ILE A 6 16.70 -29.04 -10.99
C ILE A 6 16.65 -27.52 -10.94
N GLY A 7 17.55 -26.87 -11.68
CA GLY A 7 17.50 -25.43 -11.89
C GLY A 7 16.17 -25.07 -12.54
N HIS A 8 15.22 -24.58 -11.73
CA HIS A 8 14.01 -23.95 -12.23
C HIS A 8 14.45 -22.67 -12.92
N CYS A 9 14.45 -22.68 -14.25
CA CYS A 9 14.58 -21.46 -15.02
C CYS A 9 13.27 -20.69 -14.77
N PRO A 10 13.32 -19.52 -14.10
CA PRO A 10 12.11 -18.79 -13.76
C PRO A 10 11.32 -18.55 -15.04
N SER A 11 10.02 -18.79 -14.98
CA SER A 11 9.13 -18.42 -16.06
C SER A 11 9.18 -16.90 -16.25
N ARG A 12 8.76 -16.39 -17.41
CA ARG A 12 8.63 -14.94 -17.61
C ARG A 12 7.77 -14.30 -16.51
N ASP A 13 6.73 -15.00 -16.07
CA ASP A 13 5.82 -14.49 -15.06
C ASP A 13 6.49 -14.51 -13.67
N ASP A 14 7.31 -15.53 -13.38
CA ASP A 14 8.15 -15.61 -12.16
C ASP A 14 9.17 -14.46 -12.12
N ASP A 15 9.77 -14.13 -13.28
CA ASP A 15 10.72 -13.02 -13.40
C ASP A 15 10.05 -11.67 -13.17
N LEU A 16 8.85 -11.45 -13.74
CA LEU A 16 8.09 -10.22 -13.55
C LEU A 16 7.68 -10.04 -12.09
N GLU A 17 7.28 -11.12 -11.42
CA GLU A 17 6.93 -11.09 -9.99
C GLU A 17 8.16 -10.80 -9.13
N MET A 18 9.29 -11.46 -9.40
CA MET A 18 10.55 -11.18 -8.72
C MET A 18 10.98 -9.71 -8.89
N VAL A 19 10.85 -9.14 -10.09
CA VAL A 19 11.15 -7.73 -10.33
C VAL A 19 10.21 -6.83 -9.53
N ARG A 20 8.92 -7.17 -9.48
CA ARG A 20 7.92 -6.43 -8.70
C ARG A 20 8.26 -6.44 -7.21
N GLU A 21 8.55 -7.60 -6.63
CA GLU A 21 8.95 -7.72 -5.23
C GLU A 21 10.20 -6.90 -4.90
N LYS A 22 11.20 -6.92 -5.80
CA LYS A 22 12.42 -6.12 -5.64
C LYS A 22 12.13 -4.63 -5.66
N LEU A 23 11.24 -4.17 -6.54
CA LEU A 23 10.80 -2.78 -6.57
C LEU A 23 10.02 -2.42 -5.31
N ILE A 24 9.09 -3.27 -4.85
CA ILE A 24 8.35 -3.03 -3.59
C ILE A 24 9.34 -2.82 -2.45
N LYS A 25 10.30 -3.74 -2.27
CA LYS A 25 11.35 -3.62 -1.23
C LYS A 25 12.18 -2.35 -1.38
N GLY A 26 12.52 -1.97 -2.62
CA GLY A 26 13.28 -0.75 -2.90
C GLY A 26 12.52 0.54 -2.59
N PHE A 27 11.20 0.56 -2.81
CA PHE A 27 10.36 1.74 -2.60
C PHE A 27 9.95 1.96 -1.13
N ILE A 28 10.08 0.96 -0.25
CA ILE A 28 9.82 1.13 1.21
C ILE A 28 10.65 2.28 1.80
N GLY A 29 11.87 2.49 1.31
CA GLY A 29 12.78 3.54 1.80
C GLY A 29 12.79 4.83 0.97
N ILE A 30 11.88 4.97 -0.01
CA ILE A 30 11.78 6.17 -0.84
C ILE A 30 10.59 6.98 -0.33
N ASP A 31 10.85 8.18 0.18
CA ASP A 31 9.78 9.05 0.69
C ASP A 31 8.74 9.35 -0.39
N ALA A 32 7.47 9.25 0.01
CA ALA A 32 6.28 9.31 -0.82
C ALA A 32 5.90 10.72 -1.29
N GLU A 33 6.84 11.67 -1.36
CA GLU A 33 6.59 13.04 -1.88
C GLU A 33 6.19 13.07 -3.37
N TYR A 34 6.03 11.89 -3.98
CA TYR A 34 5.83 11.75 -5.41
C TYR A 34 4.72 10.74 -5.74
N HIS A 35 4.27 10.81 -6.98
CA HIS A 35 3.10 10.11 -7.51
C HIS A 35 3.21 8.57 -7.58
N ILE A 36 4.39 7.97 -7.43
CA ILE A 36 4.58 6.51 -7.33
C ILE A 36 5.12 6.18 -5.94
N GLY A 37 4.50 5.22 -5.26
CA GLY A 37 4.92 4.79 -3.93
C GLY A 37 4.42 3.40 -3.56
N ILE A 38 4.58 3.04 -2.29
CA ILE A 38 3.97 1.85 -1.71
C ILE A 38 2.59 2.19 -1.17
N LYS A 39 1.62 1.30 -1.39
CA LYS A 39 0.30 1.32 -0.77
C LYS A 39 0.02 -0.03 -0.11
N GLU A 40 -0.61 -0.01 1.05
CA GLU A 40 -1.25 -1.20 1.63
C GLU A 40 -2.64 -1.39 1.00
N ILE A 41 -2.79 -2.44 0.21
CA ILE A 41 -3.96 -2.72 -0.61
C ILE A 41 -5.01 -3.44 0.22
N GLY A 42 -6.27 -3.01 0.09
CA GLY A 42 -7.41 -3.64 0.77
C GLY A 42 -7.51 -3.34 2.26
N VAL A 43 -6.83 -2.28 2.72
CA VAL A 43 -6.89 -1.72 4.07
C VAL A 43 -7.50 -0.33 3.99
N LEU A 44 -8.29 0.04 4.99
CA LEU A 44 -8.94 1.34 5.06
C LEU A 44 -7.92 2.47 5.17
N ASN A 45 -8.20 3.57 4.47
CA ASN A 45 -7.52 4.83 4.75
C ASN A 45 -8.16 5.46 5.99
N ASP A 46 -7.35 5.80 6.99
CA ASP A 46 -7.81 6.35 8.27
C ASP A 46 -8.24 7.81 8.16
N ASN A 47 -7.63 8.58 7.25
CA ASN A 47 -7.84 10.02 7.15
C ASN A 47 -9.30 10.43 6.97
N PRO A 48 -10.10 9.79 6.11
CA PRO A 48 -11.53 10.10 5.98
C PRO A 48 -12.32 9.87 7.27
N PHE A 49 -11.98 8.84 8.07
CA PHE A 49 -12.64 8.57 9.35
C PHE A 49 -12.27 9.64 10.37
N HIS A 50 -10.99 9.98 10.48
CA HIS A 50 -10.54 11.10 11.32
C HIS A 50 -11.20 12.42 10.93
N SER A 51 -11.28 12.74 9.63
CA SER A 51 -11.94 13.95 9.15
C SER A 51 -13.41 13.99 9.59
N ALA A 52 -14.14 12.89 9.37
CA ALA A 52 -15.56 12.81 9.71
C ALA A 52 -15.83 12.88 11.23
N CYS A 53 -14.97 12.27 12.04
CA CYS A 53 -15.09 12.33 13.51
C CYS A 53 -14.73 13.70 14.08
N ASN A 54 -13.70 14.36 13.53
CA ASN A 54 -13.30 15.71 13.95
C ASN A 54 -14.38 16.78 13.68
N GLU A 55 -15.26 16.56 12.71
CA GLU A 55 -16.40 17.44 12.47
C GLU A 55 -17.49 17.34 13.57
N LYS A 56 -17.51 16.23 14.31
CA LYS A 56 -18.56 15.93 15.30
C LYS A 56 -18.10 16.10 16.74
N TRP A 57 -16.82 15.89 17.02
CA TRP A 57 -16.30 15.79 18.38
C TRP A 57 -14.98 16.54 18.59
N PRO A 58 -14.62 16.85 19.86
CA PRO A 58 -13.30 17.37 20.21
C PRO A 58 -12.18 16.40 19.80
N PRO A 59 -10.94 16.87 19.56
CA PRO A 59 -9.87 16.06 18.98
C PRO A 59 -9.58 14.73 19.69
N GLU A 60 -9.52 14.72 21.03
CA GLU A 60 -9.22 13.52 21.81
C GLU A 60 -10.32 12.45 21.69
N GLU A 61 -11.58 12.86 21.68
CA GLU A 61 -12.73 11.97 21.49
C GLU A 61 -12.86 11.53 20.01
N ALA A 62 -12.61 12.45 19.08
CA ALA A 62 -12.65 12.20 17.64
C ALA A 62 -11.58 11.20 17.20
N GLU A 63 -10.38 11.26 17.77
CA GLU A 63 -9.30 10.32 17.48
C GLU A 63 -9.67 8.90 17.89
N MET A 64 -10.13 8.71 19.12
CA MET A 64 -10.57 7.41 19.62
C MET A 64 -11.76 6.87 18.81
N ALA A 65 -12.76 7.71 18.54
CA ALA A 65 -13.93 7.28 17.79
C ALA A 65 -13.62 6.96 16.31
N ALA A 66 -12.69 7.69 15.68
CA ALA A 66 -12.24 7.39 14.33
C ALA A 66 -11.52 6.05 14.26
N SER A 67 -10.62 5.78 15.22
CA SER A 67 -9.90 4.51 15.30
C SER A 67 -10.85 3.32 15.53
N GLU A 68 -11.82 3.47 16.44
CA GLU A 68 -12.84 2.44 16.70
C GLU A 68 -13.70 2.19 15.45
N LEU A 69 -14.21 3.26 14.82
CA LEU A 69 -15.03 3.15 13.61
C LEU A 69 -14.25 2.49 12.46
N ASN A 70 -13.00 2.91 12.22
CA ASN A 70 -12.16 2.30 11.19
C ASN A 70 -11.96 0.80 11.47
N SER A 71 -11.65 0.45 12.73
CA SER A 71 -11.41 -0.94 13.13
C SER A 71 -12.64 -1.82 12.90
N GLN A 72 -13.84 -1.34 13.27
CA GLN A 72 -15.11 -2.06 13.01
C GLN A 72 -15.34 -2.30 11.52
N TRP A 73 -15.06 -1.31 10.67
CA TRP A 73 -15.18 -1.48 9.22
C TRP A 73 -14.10 -2.39 8.65
N GLN A 74 -12.88 -2.35 9.20
CA GLN A 74 -11.80 -3.24 8.78
C GLN A 74 -12.08 -4.70 9.14
N GLU A 75 -12.67 -4.96 10.32
CA GLU A 75 -13.16 -6.28 10.71
C GLU A 75 -14.26 -6.76 9.77
N LEU A 76 -15.19 -5.87 9.41
CA LEU A 76 -16.25 -6.20 8.47
C LEU A 76 -15.72 -6.52 7.07
N LEU A 77 -14.69 -5.81 6.59
CA LEU A 77 -14.00 -6.14 5.34
C LEU A 77 -13.30 -7.51 5.38
N ASN A 78 -12.91 -7.97 6.56
CA ASN A 78 -12.30 -9.29 6.76
C ASN A 78 -13.36 -10.40 6.91
N ASP A 79 -14.63 -10.05 7.11
CA ASP A 79 -15.74 -11.01 7.23
C ASP A 79 -16.20 -11.51 5.86
N LYS A 80 -15.85 -12.75 5.54
CA LYS A 80 -16.24 -13.42 4.28
C LYS A 80 -17.75 -13.58 4.10
N SER A 81 -18.54 -13.47 5.17
CA SER A 81 -20.00 -13.52 5.07
C SER A 81 -20.60 -12.22 4.51
N TRP A 82 -19.85 -11.11 4.60
CA TRP A 82 -20.24 -9.81 4.05
C TRP A 82 -19.73 -9.66 2.62
N ASN A 83 -20.36 -10.37 1.68
CA ASN A 83 -20.04 -10.28 0.26
C ASN A 83 -20.98 -9.31 -0.46
N LEU A 84 -20.44 -8.15 -0.85
CA LEU A 84 -21.20 -7.08 -1.51
C LEU A 84 -21.09 -7.06 -3.03
N PHE A 85 -20.41 -8.02 -3.64
CA PHE A 85 -20.30 -8.08 -5.09
C PHE A 85 -21.43 -8.89 -5.69
N HIS A 86 -22.12 -8.30 -6.67
CA HIS A 86 -23.11 -9.00 -7.47
C HIS A 86 -22.85 -8.74 -8.95
N THR A 87 -23.22 -9.71 -9.76
CA THR A 87 -23.02 -9.66 -11.21
C THR A 87 -24.23 -9.01 -11.88
N ILE A 88 -23.97 -7.99 -12.67
CA ILE A 88 -24.95 -7.38 -13.58
C ILE A 88 -24.58 -7.67 -15.03
N THR A 89 -25.57 -7.70 -15.91
CA THR A 89 -25.36 -7.82 -17.36
C THR A 89 -25.43 -6.44 -18.00
N VAL A 90 -24.39 -6.08 -18.74
CA VAL A 90 -24.26 -4.83 -19.49
C VAL A 90 -24.09 -5.17 -20.97
N ASP A 91 -24.76 -4.44 -21.87
CA ASP A 91 -24.63 -4.52 -23.33
C ASP A 91 -24.46 -5.94 -23.91
N GLY A 92 -25.56 -6.69 -23.99
CA GLY A 92 -25.67 -7.87 -24.87
C GLY A 92 -24.83 -9.09 -24.49
N ASP A 93 -24.55 -9.28 -23.18
CA ASP A 93 -24.02 -10.48 -22.48
C ASP A 93 -22.73 -10.25 -21.67
N ARG A 94 -22.19 -9.02 -21.63
CA ARG A 94 -21.03 -8.73 -20.78
C ARG A 94 -21.45 -8.73 -19.31
N GLN A 95 -20.89 -9.63 -18.52
CA GLN A 95 -21.06 -9.65 -17.08
C GLN A 95 -20.02 -8.76 -16.40
N VAL A 96 -20.47 -7.91 -15.48
CA VAL A 96 -19.61 -7.04 -14.67
C VAL A 96 -20.03 -7.21 -13.21
N GLU A 97 -19.07 -7.39 -12.32
CA GLU A 97 -19.31 -7.38 -10.89
C GLU A 97 -19.31 -5.93 -10.38
N VAL A 98 -20.33 -5.58 -9.60
CA VAL A 98 -20.46 -4.25 -9.00
C VAL A 98 -20.81 -4.39 -7.52
N ILE A 99 -20.42 -3.38 -6.73
CA ILE A 99 -20.81 -3.29 -5.32
C ILE A 99 -22.33 -3.11 -5.24
N TYR A 100 -22.98 -3.88 -4.37
CA TYR A 100 -24.39 -3.75 -4.03
C TYR A 100 -24.60 -2.47 -3.23
N ALA A 101 -24.92 -1.38 -3.94
CA ALA A 101 -25.12 -0.06 -3.35
C ALA A 101 -26.30 0.02 -2.36
N ASP A 102 -27.19 -0.99 -2.39
CA ASP A 102 -28.35 -1.05 -1.53
C ASP A 102 -28.11 -1.66 -0.14
N ASP A 103 -26.86 -2.04 0.17
CA ASP A 103 -26.47 -2.54 1.49
C ASP A 103 -26.77 -1.51 2.60
N ASP A 104 -27.49 -1.96 3.63
CA ASP A 104 -27.94 -1.08 4.71
C ASP A 104 -26.77 -0.51 5.53
N ARG A 105 -25.67 -1.26 5.68
CA ARG A 105 -24.48 -0.80 6.42
C ARG A 105 -23.77 0.31 5.65
N LEU A 106 -23.56 0.13 4.34
CA LEU A 106 -22.96 1.16 3.49
C LEU A 106 -23.82 2.42 3.40
N LYS A 107 -25.14 2.28 3.34
CA LYS A 107 -26.08 3.41 3.38
C LYS A 107 -25.96 4.18 4.69
N ASP A 108 -25.96 3.47 5.82
CA ASP A 108 -25.81 4.09 7.13
C ASP A 108 -24.45 4.79 7.28
N LEU A 109 -23.36 4.16 6.82
CA LEU A 109 -22.03 4.78 6.81
C LEU A 109 -22.03 6.12 6.08
N LYS A 110 -22.59 6.13 4.86
CA LYS A 110 -22.64 7.34 4.03
C LYS A 110 -23.53 8.42 4.64
N MET A 111 -24.67 8.03 5.19
CA MET A 111 -25.61 8.96 5.83
C MET A 111 -25.04 9.55 7.12
N THR A 112 -24.39 8.72 7.94
CA THR A 112 -23.90 9.10 9.27
C THR A 112 -22.55 9.79 9.20
N TRP A 113 -21.64 9.35 8.33
CA TRP A 113 -20.24 9.78 8.31
C TRP A 113 -19.80 10.44 7.00
N GLY A 114 -20.67 10.50 6.00
CA GLY A 114 -20.42 11.20 4.75
C GLY A 114 -19.67 10.38 3.70
N GLU A 115 -19.31 11.05 2.61
CA GLU A 115 -18.73 10.42 1.42
C GLU A 115 -17.32 9.87 1.66
N GLY A 116 -16.54 10.48 2.55
CA GLY A 116 -15.15 10.11 2.79
C GLY A 116 -15.00 8.68 3.31
N PRO A 117 -15.56 8.34 4.48
CA PRO A 117 -15.55 6.98 5.01
C PRO A 117 -16.22 5.97 4.08
N TYR A 118 -17.36 6.33 3.48
CA TYR A 118 -18.04 5.49 2.48
C TYR A 118 -17.10 5.10 1.33
N LYS A 119 -16.43 6.08 0.72
CA LYS A 119 -15.50 5.86 -0.37
C LYS A 119 -14.30 5.02 0.06
N SER A 120 -13.76 5.27 1.26
CA SER A 120 -12.65 4.48 1.83
C SER A 120 -13.01 2.99 1.89
N VAL A 121 -14.22 2.66 2.35
CA VAL A 121 -14.71 1.27 2.42
C VAL A 121 -14.95 0.67 1.04
N THR A 122 -15.58 1.41 0.11
CA THR A 122 -15.84 0.88 -1.23
C THR A 122 -14.56 0.66 -2.04
N ASP A 123 -13.60 1.58 -1.92
CA ASP A 123 -12.29 1.45 -2.58
C ASP A 123 -11.56 0.21 -2.04
N ALA A 124 -11.56 0.00 -0.71
CA ALA A 124 -10.98 -1.19 -0.09
C ALA A 124 -11.68 -2.49 -0.52
N LEU A 125 -13.02 -2.50 -0.66
CA LEU A 125 -13.75 -3.67 -1.18
C LEU A 125 -13.32 -4.04 -2.60
N VAL A 126 -13.23 -3.05 -3.50
CA VAL A 126 -12.77 -3.25 -4.88
C VAL A 126 -11.35 -3.80 -4.89
N GLU A 127 -10.45 -3.20 -4.11
CA GLU A 127 -9.06 -3.63 -4.02
C GLU A 127 -8.92 -5.07 -3.52
N ARG A 128 -9.61 -5.43 -2.43
CA ARG A 128 -9.58 -6.80 -1.90
C ARG A 128 -10.09 -7.81 -2.93
N LYS A 129 -11.11 -7.45 -3.70
CA LYS A 129 -11.64 -8.30 -4.77
C LYS A 129 -10.65 -8.43 -5.93
N GLU A 130 -10.08 -7.33 -6.42
CA GLU A 130 -9.10 -7.32 -7.53
C GLU A 130 -7.83 -8.10 -7.18
N TYR A 131 -7.37 -8.00 -5.94
CA TYR A 131 -6.17 -8.68 -5.45
C TYR A 131 -6.45 -10.05 -4.83
N ASN A 132 -7.71 -10.47 -4.76
CA ASN A 132 -8.15 -11.71 -4.11
C ASN A 132 -7.59 -11.84 -2.67
N ILE A 133 -7.76 -10.77 -1.87
CA ILE A 133 -7.28 -10.65 -0.49
C ILE A 133 -8.32 -11.19 0.48
N ASP A 134 -7.98 -12.30 1.12
CA ASP A 134 -8.81 -12.99 2.12
C ASP A 134 -8.43 -12.70 3.58
N GLY A 135 -7.41 -11.86 3.81
CA GLY A 135 -6.78 -11.66 5.11
C GLY A 135 -6.22 -10.26 5.31
N PRO A 136 -5.05 -10.10 5.97
CA PRO A 136 -4.38 -8.81 6.09
C PRO A 136 -4.10 -8.18 4.73
N GLY A 137 -3.96 -6.85 4.71
CA GLY A 137 -3.56 -6.11 3.51
C GLY A 137 -2.24 -6.60 2.94
N VAL A 138 -2.02 -6.28 1.66
CA VAL A 138 -0.75 -6.56 0.97
C VAL A 138 -0.14 -5.27 0.48
N PHE A 139 1.18 -5.13 0.57
CA PHE A 139 1.87 -3.96 0.04
C PHE A 139 2.14 -4.12 -1.45
N ASP A 140 1.86 -3.08 -2.24
CA ASP A 140 2.18 -3.05 -3.67
C ASP A 140 2.57 -1.64 -4.14
N LEU A 141 3.16 -1.58 -5.34
CA LEU A 141 3.48 -0.36 -6.07
C LEU A 141 2.21 0.31 -6.57
N TRP A 142 2.02 1.56 -6.19
CA TRP A 142 0.81 2.32 -6.46
C TRP A 142 1.13 3.63 -7.17
N ASN A 143 0.31 3.96 -8.16
CA ASN A 143 0.31 5.26 -8.80
C ASN A 143 -0.79 6.11 -8.17
N TYR A 144 -0.40 6.97 -7.22
CA TYR A 144 -1.30 7.84 -6.48
C TYR A 144 -1.93 8.92 -7.36
N LYS A 145 -1.30 9.29 -8.48
CA LYS A 145 -1.88 10.23 -9.44
C LYS A 145 -3.02 9.59 -10.24
N GLU A 146 -2.84 8.34 -10.65
CA GLU A 146 -3.82 7.61 -11.46
C GLU A 146 -4.82 6.81 -10.62
N GLY A 147 -4.60 6.68 -9.31
CA GLY A 147 -5.47 5.95 -8.39
C GLY A 147 -5.53 4.44 -8.66
N ARG A 148 -4.43 3.84 -9.12
CA ARG A 148 -4.37 2.41 -9.48
C ARG A 148 -2.99 1.80 -9.23
N LYS A 149 -2.92 0.47 -9.35
CA LYS A 149 -1.66 -0.29 -9.41
C LYS A 149 -0.68 0.34 -10.41
N ALA A 150 0.55 0.59 -9.97
CA ALA A 150 1.61 1.05 -10.84
C ALA A 150 2.17 -0.12 -11.67
N SER A 151 2.39 0.13 -12.95
CA SER A 151 3.10 -0.79 -13.84
C SER A 151 4.59 -0.80 -13.53
N LEU A 152 5.29 -1.87 -13.90
CA LEU A 152 6.75 -1.94 -13.77
C LEU A 152 7.45 -0.84 -14.57
N GLY A 153 6.91 -0.48 -15.75
CA GLY A 153 7.42 0.61 -16.58
C GLY A 153 7.35 1.96 -15.85
N GLU A 154 6.18 2.30 -15.29
CA GLU A 154 6.02 3.54 -14.49
C GLU A 154 7.01 3.59 -13.33
N CYS A 155 7.24 2.46 -12.64
CA CYS A 155 8.18 2.41 -11.52
C CYS A 155 9.64 2.57 -11.97
N ILE A 156 10.02 1.99 -13.11
CA ILE A 156 11.38 2.11 -13.67
C ILE A 156 11.63 3.54 -14.15
N ASP A 157 10.69 4.12 -14.89
CA ASP A 157 10.78 5.50 -15.38
C ASP A 157 10.93 6.47 -14.21
N TYR A 158 10.13 6.27 -13.17
CA TYR A 158 10.20 7.02 -11.92
C TYR A 158 11.60 6.97 -11.27
N VAL A 159 12.19 5.78 -11.15
CA VAL A 159 13.54 5.60 -10.60
C VAL A 159 14.58 6.30 -11.47
N PHE A 160 14.49 6.18 -12.79
CA PHE A 160 15.42 6.85 -13.70
C PHE A 160 15.33 8.37 -13.61
N ASP A 161 14.13 8.92 -13.49
CA ASP A 161 13.94 10.36 -13.35
C ASP A 161 14.49 10.87 -12.02
N HIS A 162 14.29 10.15 -10.92
CA HIS A 162 14.93 10.46 -9.63
C HIS A 162 16.46 10.46 -9.73
N VAL A 163 17.05 9.44 -10.36
CA VAL A 163 18.51 9.38 -10.55
C VAL A 163 19.03 10.56 -11.39
N LYS A 164 18.30 10.95 -12.45
CA LYS A 164 18.66 12.13 -13.27
C LYS A 164 18.60 13.41 -12.45
N GLN A 165 17.55 13.59 -11.64
CA GLN A 165 17.37 14.76 -10.79
C GLN A 165 18.47 14.87 -9.74
N LEU A 166 18.80 13.77 -9.04
CA LEU A 166 19.89 13.73 -8.06
C LEU A 166 21.24 14.10 -8.68
N LYS A 167 21.52 13.66 -9.92
CA LYS A 167 22.73 14.06 -10.65
C LYS A 167 22.78 15.57 -10.94
N ILE A 168 21.65 16.19 -11.26
CA ILE A 168 21.57 17.63 -11.50
C ILE A 168 21.78 18.39 -10.20
N VAL A 169 21.14 17.97 -9.10
CA VAL A 169 21.30 18.61 -7.78
C VAL A 169 22.74 18.53 -7.31
N ARG A 170 23.39 17.36 -7.41
CA ARG A 170 24.80 17.19 -7.04
C ARG A 170 25.75 18.07 -7.85
N ARG A 171 25.47 18.29 -9.14
CA ARG A 171 26.26 19.23 -9.97
C ARG A 171 26.10 20.68 -9.54
N LYS A 172 24.92 21.05 -9.02
CA LYS A 172 24.62 22.40 -8.55
C LYS A 172 25.19 22.68 -7.14
N ASN A 173 25.29 21.65 -6.30
CA ASN A 173 25.80 21.74 -4.92
C ASN A 173 26.93 20.70 -4.66
N PRO A 174 28.18 20.99 -5.06
CA PRO A 174 29.29 20.04 -4.96
C PRO A 174 29.85 19.82 -3.54
N SER A 175 29.36 20.51 -2.50
CA SER A 175 30.03 20.62 -1.19
C SER A 175 29.58 19.63 -0.11
N VAL A 176 28.97 18.48 -0.45
CA VAL A 176 28.69 17.41 0.53
C VAL A 176 29.21 16.09 -0.02
N GLU A 177 30.52 15.87 0.12
CA GLU A 177 31.10 14.54 0.02
C GLU A 177 30.89 13.83 1.36
N SER A 178 30.09 12.77 1.36
CA SER A 178 30.00 11.82 2.47
C SER A 178 31.30 11.02 2.55
N GLU A 179 31.97 11.08 3.70
CA GLU A 179 33.02 10.12 4.07
C GLU A 179 32.50 8.69 3.87
N SER A 180 33.13 7.95 2.97
CA SER A 180 32.92 6.52 2.83
C SER A 180 33.57 5.82 4.03
N VAL A 181 32.78 5.37 4.99
CA VAL A 181 33.26 4.45 6.02
C VAL A 181 33.39 3.06 5.38
N CYS A 182 34.59 2.76 4.91
CA CYS A 182 35.06 1.39 4.73
C CYS A 182 35.40 0.84 6.12
N ASP A 183 34.45 0.24 6.83
CA ASP A 183 34.74 -0.44 8.10
C ASP A 183 35.30 -1.84 7.82
N ALA A 184 36.60 -1.89 7.56
CA ALA A 184 37.38 -3.12 7.60
C ALA A 184 37.96 -3.29 9.01
N GLY A 185 37.18 -3.97 9.86
CA GLY A 185 37.64 -4.84 10.94
C GLY A 185 38.72 -4.32 11.90
N ARG A 186 38.32 -4.02 13.14
CA ARG A 186 39.04 -4.44 14.35
C ARG A 186 38.18 -4.23 15.60
N THR A 187 37.41 -5.24 15.98
CA THR A 187 36.93 -5.37 17.36
C THR A 187 38.09 -5.85 18.22
N LEU A 188 38.79 -4.92 18.87
CA LEU A 188 39.62 -5.24 20.03
C LEU A 188 38.75 -5.16 21.28
N ILE A 189 38.37 -6.34 21.75
CA ILE A 189 37.83 -6.55 23.09
C ILE A 189 38.85 -6.05 24.12
N LYS A 190 38.46 -5.16 25.01
CA LYS A 190 39.08 -5.05 26.34
C LYS A 190 38.03 -5.33 27.41
N TYR A 191 38.17 -6.51 27.99
CA TYR A 191 37.65 -6.88 29.31
C TYR A 191 38.18 -5.92 30.39
N GLY A 192 37.34 -5.65 31.39
CA GLY A 192 37.77 -5.69 32.79
C GLY A 192 37.58 -4.42 33.60
N ASP A 193 36.47 -4.38 34.34
CA ASP A 193 36.27 -3.60 35.56
C ASP A 193 37.42 -3.79 36.57
N MET A 194 37.71 -2.75 37.37
CA MET A 194 37.97 -2.90 38.80
C MET A 194 37.91 -1.54 39.51
N ALA A 195 36.95 -1.45 40.44
CA ALA A 195 36.89 -0.67 41.69
C ALA A 195 37.09 0.86 41.66
#